data_AF-A0A1F5CP78-F1
#
_entry.id   AF-A0A1F5CP78-F1
#
_cell.length_a   1.000
_cell.length_b   1.000
_cell.length_c   1.000
_cell.angle_alpha   90.00
_cell.angle_beta   90.00
_cell.angle_gamma   90.00
#
_symmetry.space_group_name_H-M   'P 1'
#
loop_
_entity.id
_entity.type
_entity.pdbx_description
1 polymer ?
#
loop_
_entity_poly.entity_id
_entity_poly.type
_entity_poly.pdbx_seq_one_letter_code
_entity_poly.pdbx_strand_id
1 'polypeptide(L)'
;MIPFGTEEIRSINMPYCPECGGEMQYMIATKHSVCKSCGLSVTQQELEELREKNRPNLESEESEQERRRKEYLKWWLSKKK
;
A
#
# COMPACT_ATOMS: atom_id res chain seq x y z
N MET A 1 -30.96 -31.08 -13.70
CA MET A 1 -31.47 -30.03 -12.81
C MET A 1 -30.41 -29.65 -11.79
N ILE A 2 -29.41 -28.86 -12.19
CA ILE A 2 -28.43 -28.14 -11.35
C ILE A 2 -27.89 -27.01 -12.28
N PRO A 3 -27.51 -25.79 -11.85
CA PRO A 3 -27.48 -25.21 -10.50
C PRO A 3 -28.17 -23.83 -10.37
N PHE A 4 -28.52 -23.49 -9.14
CA PHE A 4 -28.59 -22.10 -8.65
C PHE A 4 -27.23 -21.44 -8.91
N GLY A 5 -27.11 -20.39 -9.71
CA GLY A 5 -27.79 -19.12 -9.50
C GLY A 5 -26.88 -18.20 -8.67
N THR A 6 -25.77 -17.78 -9.29
CA THR A 6 -25.07 -16.49 -9.09
C THR A 6 -25.04 -15.89 -7.68
N GLU A 7 -23.96 -16.16 -6.93
CA GLU A 7 -23.51 -15.29 -5.84
C GLU A 7 -22.38 -14.40 -6.35
N GLU A 8 -22.80 -13.21 -6.79
CA GLU A 8 -22.17 -11.91 -6.62
C GLU A 8 -20.64 -11.81 -6.88
N ILE A 9 -20.36 -11.16 -8.01
CA ILE A 9 -19.10 -10.48 -8.31
C ILE A 9 -18.82 -9.47 -7.18
N ARG A 10 -18.11 -9.91 -6.14
CA ARG A 10 -17.37 -9.03 -5.24
C ARG A 10 -16.06 -8.63 -5.92
N SER A 11 -16.14 -7.76 -6.92
CA SER A 11 -14.98 -6.93 -7.25
C SER A 11 -14.96 -5.74 -6.31
N ILE A 12 -13.82 -5.52 -5.66
CA ILE A 12 -13.17 -4.23 -5.34
C ILE A 12 -12.44 -4.35 -3.98
N ASN A 13 -11.41 -5.18 -4.00
CA ASN A 13 -10.08 -4.81 -3.58
C ASN A 13 -9.24 -5.84 -4.31
N MET A 14 -8.50 -5.44 -5.35
CA MET A 14 -7.55 -6.35 -5.98
C MET A 14 -6.29 -6.25 -5.13
N PRO A 15 -6.08 -7.13 -4.12
CA PRO A 15 -4.87 -7.07 -3.34
C PRO A 15 -3.71 -7.19 -4.31
N TYR A 16 -2.98 -6.10 -4.45
CA TYR A 16 -1.73 -6.06 -5.18
C TYR A 16 -0.65 -6.53 -4.22
N CYS A 17 0.25 -7.36 -4.73
CA CYS A 17 1.41 -7.77 -3.97
C CYS A 17 2.33 -6.56 -3.75
N PRO A 18 2.71 -6.23 -2.50
CA PRO A 18 3.62 -5.11 -2.22
C PRO A 18 5.03 -5.32 -2.80
N GLU A 19 5.41 -6.56 -3.13
CA GLU A 19 6.74 -6.91 -3.66
C GLU A 19 6.83 -6.84 -5.19
N CYS A 20 5.74 -7.13 -5.91
CA CYS A 20 5.78 -7.27 -7.37
C CYS A 20 4.66 -6.57 -8.13
N GLY A 21 3.67 -5.97 -7.44
CA GLY A 21 2.50 -5.36 -8.06
C GLY A 21 1.56 -6.34 -8.76
N GLY A 22 1.81 -7.65 -8.61
CA GLY A 22 1.02 -8.71 -9.24
C GLY A 22 -0.34 -8.95 -8.57
N GLU A 23 -1.22 -9.63 -9.29
CA GLU A 23 -2.53 -10.03 -8.81
C GLU A 23 -2.42 -11.06 -7.68
N MET A 24 -3.09 -10.78 -6.57
CA MET A 24 -3.15 -11.69 -5.43
C MET A 24 -4.53 -12.35 -5.35
N GLN A 25 -4.54 -13.68 -5.25
CA GLN A 25 -5.74 -14.49 -5.13
C GLN A 25 -6.00 -14.82 -3.66
N TYR A 26 -7.19 -14.50 -3.17
CA TYR A 26 -7.60 -14.90 -1.83
C TYR A 26 -8.15 -16.33 -1.84
N MET A 27 -7.50 -17.22 -1.08
CA MET A 27 -7.93 -18.60 -0.87
C MET A 27 -8.73 -18.68 0.43
N ILE A 28 -10.06 -18.77 0.32
CA ILE A 28 -10.97 -18.81 1.49
C ILE A 28 -10.70 -20.05 2.36
N ALA A 29 -10.37 -21.18 1.74
CA ALA A 29 -10.15 -22.45 2.42
C ALA A 29 -9.04 -22.38 3.49
N THR A 30 -7.96 -21.66 3.18
CA THR A 30 -6.83 -21.48 4.10
C THR A 30 -6.82 -20.10 4.75
N LYS A 31 -7.69 -19.18 4.31
CA LYS A 31 -7.66 -17.73 4.63
C LYS A 31 -6.33 -17.06 4.26
N HIS A 32 -5.59 -17.63 3.32
CA HIS A 32 -4.32 -17.09 2.86
C HIS A 32 -4.53 -16.38 1.51
N SER A 33 -3.78 -15.32 1.32
CA SER A 33 -3.67 -14.62 0.05
C SER A 33 -2.38 -15.03 -0.65
N VAL A 34 -2.50 -15.52 -1.89
CA VAL A 34 -1.38 -16.04 -2.68
C VAL A 34 -1.21 -15.20 -3.94
N CYS A 35 -0.01 -14.65 -4.16
CA CYS A 35 0.31 -13.92 -5.37
C CYS A 35 0.64 -14.87 -6.52
N LYS A 36 0.00 -14.69 -7.68
CA LYS A 36 0.23 -15.53 -8.86
C LYS A 36 1.59 -15.29 -9.52
N SER A 37 2.17 -14.11 -9.34
CA SER A 37 3.41 -13.70 -10.04
C SER A 37 4.69 -14.05 -9.26
N CYS A 38 4.72 -13.83 -7.95
CA CYS A 38 5.90 -14.11 -7.11
C CYS A 38 5.74 -15.36 -6.23
N GLY A 39 4.54 -15.94 -6.15
CA GLY A 39 4.27 -17.10 -5.28
C GLY A 39 4.17 -16.77 -3.79
N LEU A 40 4.14 -15.48 -3.42
CA LEU A 40 4.04 -15.04 -2.03
C LEU A 40 2.70 -15.48 -1.44
N SER A 41 2.72 -16.34 -0.43
CA SER A 41 1.55 -16.73 0.36
C SER A 41 1.60 -16.04 1.72
N VAL A 42 0.76 -15.02 1.91
CA VAL A 42 0.70 -14.23 3.14
C VAL A 42 -0.70 -14.29 3.73
N THR A 43 -0.80 -14.18 5.05
CA THR A 43 -2.09 -13.94 5.72
C THR A 43 -2.48 -12.46 5.60
N GLN A 44 -3.72 -12.13 5.94
CA GLN A 44 -4.18 -10.74 5.94
C GLN A 44 -3.34 -9.85 6.88
N GLN A 45 -2.96 -10.37 8.05
CA GLN A 45 -2.13 -9.67 9.03
C GLN A 45 -0.74 -9.37 8.46
N GLU A 46 -0.10 -10.38 7.86
CA GLU A 46 1.24 -10.24 7.29
C GLU A 46 1.26 -9.29 6.08
N LEU A 47 0.18 -9.23 5.30
CA LEU A 47 0.01 -8.25 4.23
C LEU A 47 -0.06 -6.81 4.78
N GLU A 48 -0.73 -6.60 5.91
CA GLU A 48 -0.82 -5.28 6.55
C GLU A 48 0.55 -4.84 7.09
N GLU A 49 1.27 -5.72 7.79
CA GLU A 49 2.63 -5.43 8.27
C GLU A 49 3.60 -5.10 7.13
N LEU A 50 3.54 -5.85 6.02
CA LEU A 50 4.34 -5.54 4.83
C LEU A 50 3.98 -4.19 4.22
N ARG A 51 2.69 -3.80 4.24
CA ARG A 51 2.24 -2.49 3.75
C ARG A 51 2.69 -1.37 4.67
N GLU A 52 2.63 -1.56 5.97
CA GLU A 52 3.10 -0.58 6.95
C GLU A 52 4.62 -0.39 6.85
N LYS A 53 5.38 -1.47 6.70
CA LYS A 53 6.84 -1.40 6.53
C LYS A 53 7.25 -0.75 5.20
N ASN A 54 6.53 -1.01 4.11
CA ASN A 54 6.79 -0.39 2.82
C ASN A 54 6.19 1.01 2.69
N ARG A 55 5.36 1.45 3.63
CA ARG A 55 4.84 2.83 3.64
C ARG A 55 6.02 3.75 3.95
N PRO A 56 6.47 4.59 3.00
CA PRO A 56 7.48 5.59 3.32
C PRO A 56 6.90 6.45 4.45
N ASN A 57 7.66 6.61 5.54
CA ASN A 57 7.21 7.44 6.65
C ASN A 57 7.03 8.88 6.14
N LEU A 58 5.78 9.29 5.95
CA LEU A 58 5.39 10.63 5.50
C LEU A 58 5.98 11.72 6.40
N GLU A 59 6.32 11.40 7.66
CA GLU A 59 7.02 12.33 8.57
C GLU A 59 8.38 12.76 8.02
N SER A 60 9.05 11.92 7.23
CA SER A 60 10.36 12.24 6.65
C SER A 60 10.25 13.27 5.52
N GLU A 61 9.24 13.11 4.65
CA GLU A 61 9.02 14.02 3.52
C GLU A 61 8.43 15.37 3.98
N GLU A 62 7.48 15.36 4.93
CA GLU A 62 6.95 16.60 5.52
C GLU A 62 8.04 17.38 6.26
N SER A 63 8.88 16.71 7.06
CA SER A 63 9.99 17.35 7.78
C SER A 63 11.02 18.00 6.85
N GLU A 64 11.37 17.34 5.74
CA GLU A 64 12.28 17.90 4.75
C GLU A 64 11.66 19.09 4.02
N GLN A 65 10.38 18.99 3.63
CA GLN A 65 9.68 20.07 2.95
C GLN A 65 9.52 21.30 3.86
N GLU A 66 9.21 21.09 5.14
CA GLU A 66 9.15 22.16 6.14
C GLU A 66 10.50 22.86 6.34
N ARG A 67 11.60 22.10 6.45
CA ARG A 67 12.95 22.69 6.56
C ARG A 67 13.27 23.58 5.38
N ARG A 68 13.02 23.10 4.16
CA ARG A 68 13.29 23.87 2.92
C ARG A 68 12.46 25.15 2.86
N ARG A 69 11.19 25.11 3.28
CA ARG A 69 10.32 26.30 3.37
C ARG A 69 10.86 27.32 4.39
N LYS A 70 11.27 26.86 5.58
CA LYS A 70 11.82 27.71 6.65
C LYS A 70 13.14 28.37 6.21
N GLU A 71 14.02 27.63 5.56
CA GLU A 71 15.30 28.16 5.05
C GLU A 71 15.11 29.18 3.91
N TYR A 72 14.22 28.89 2.96
CA TYR A 72 13.89 29.82 1.89
C TYR A 72 13.29 31.13 2.43
N LEU A 73 12.37 31.02 3.40
CA LEU A 73 11.78 32.18 4.06
C LEU A 73 12.85 33.02 4.79
N LYS A 74 13.78 32.36 5.48
CA LYS A 74 14.88 33.03 6.19
C LYS A 74 15.79 33.79 5.22
N TRP A 75 16.22 33.16 4.14
CA TRP A 75 17.07 33.81 3.12
C TRP A 75 16.37 35.02 2.48
N TRP A 76 15.08 34.89 2.15
CA TRP A 76 14.32 35.97 1.53
C TRP A 76 14.15 37.17 2.46
N LEU A 77 13.89 36.93 3.76
CA LEU A 77 13.81 37.98 4.76
C LEU A 77 15.16 38.67 5.02
N SER A 78 16.27 37.93 4.97
CA SER A 78 17.61 38.51 5.10
C SER A 78 18.00 39.45 3.96
N LYS A 79 17.37 39.34 2.77
CA LYS A 79 17.65 40.22 1.63
C LYS A 79 16.80 41.50 1.62
N LYS A 80 15.75 41.57 2.46
CA LYS A 80 14.82 42.72 2.54
C LYS A 80 15.23 43.75 3.62
N LYS A 81 16.40 43.60 4.23
CA LYS A 81 16.96 44.51 5.23
C LYS A 81 18.36 44.94 4.84
#